data_AF-A0A942JDG2-F1
#
_entry.id   AF-A0A942JDG2-F1
#
_cell.length_a   1.000
_cell.length_b   1.000
_cell.length_c   1.000
_cell.angle_alpha   90.00
_cell.angle_beta   90.00
_cell.angle_gamma   90.00
#
_symmetry.space_group_name_H-M   'P 1'
#
loop_
_entity.id
_entity.type
_entity.pdbx_description
1 polymer ?
#
loop_
_entity_poly.entity_id
_entity_poly.type
_entity_poly.pdbx_seq_one_letter_code
_entity_poly.pdbx_strand_id
1 'polypeptide(L)'
;MASARKARYIANYGLPPYDAGVLTQSKSLADYFEACLRLYNHPKVVSNWVMGEFTALINAAGLDPLEASFTPEHIAELMMMVEEEVISGKMAKEVMVKSFATGKAPRALVVEEGLLQISDQSELDRLADRVIEDNPDSVANYRKGKTNALSFLIGQVMRASKGKANPQIISQLLAEKLKE
;
A
#
# COMPACT_ATOMS: atom_id res chain seq x y z
N MET A 1 -18.82 26.39 4.75
CA MET A 1 -18.20 25.57 3.68
C MET A 1 -17.63 24.27 4.25
N ALA A 2 -16.64 24.30 5.16
CA ALA A 2 -16.05 23.10 5.77
C ALA A 2 -17.07 22.16 6.47
N SER A 3 -17.97 22.72 7.29
CA SER A 3 -19.03 21.95 7.97
C SER A 3 -19.97 21.19 7.01
N ALA A 4 -20.36 21.82 5.90
CA ALA A 4 -21.20 21.20 4.88
C ALA A 4 -20.46 20.07 4.12
N ARG A 5 -19.17 20.26 3.82
CA ARG A 5 -18.34 19.18 3.24
C ARG A 5 -18.18 18.01 4.20
N LYS A 6 -17.92 18.29 5.48
CA LYS A 6 -17.78 17.26 6.52
C LYS A 6 -19.04 16.40 6.61
N ALA A 7 -20.21 17.03 6.68
CA ALA A 7 -21.49 16.31 6.70
C ALA A 7 -21.68 15.44 5.44
N ARG A 8 -21.34 15.96 4.25
CA ARG A 8 -21.36 15.19 3.00
C ARG A 8 -20.41 14.00 3.03
N TYR A 9 -19.20 14.15 3.53
CA TYR A 9 -18.21 13.05 3.58
C TYR A 9 -18.68 11.93 4.51
N ILE A 10 -19.37 12.26 5.61
CA ILE A 10 -19.95 11.26 6.50
C ILE A 10 -21.14 10.58 5.81
N ALA A 11 -22.10 11.35 5.31
CA ALA A 11 -23.36 10.82 4.79
C ALA A 11 -23.21 10.08 3.46
N ASN A 12 -22.43 10.64 2.52
CA ASN A 12 -22.34 10.12 1.15
C ASN A 12 -21.14 9.20 0.94
N TYR A 13 -20.05 9.42 1.68
CA TYR A 13 -18.82 8.62 1.54
C TYR A 13 -18.60 7.64 2.69
N GLY A 14 -19.46 7.65 3.71
CA GLY A 14 -19.37 6.74 4.86
C GLY A 14 -18.11 6.95 5.71
N LEU A 15 -17.48 8.11 5.61
CA LEU A 15 -16.25 8.38 6.37
C LEU A 15 -16.55 8.59 7.85
N PRO A 16 -15.67 8.11 8.76
CA PRO A 16 -15.75 8.45 10.17
C PRO A 16 -15.77 9.98 10.39
N PRO A 17 -16.48 10.49 11.41
CA PRO A 17 -16.52 11.93 11.69
C PRO A 17 -15.14 12.57 11.94
N TYR A 18 -14.19 11.79 12.44
CA TYR A 18 -12.80 12.20 12.60
C TYR A 18 -12.14 12.46 11.23
N ASP A 19 -12.12 11.45 10.36
CA ASP A 19 -11.55 11.51 9.01
C ASP A 19 -12.15 12.66 8.19
N ALA A 20 -13.48 12.76 8.18
CA ALA A 20 -14.19 13.84 7.50
C ALA A 20 -13.82 15.20 8.09
N GLY A 21 -13.56 15.28 9.40
CA GLY A 21 -13.08 16.48 10.06
C GLY A 21 -11.69 16.88 9.59
N VAL A 22 -10.74 15.95 9.57
CA VAL A 22 -9.36 16.18 9.12
C VAL A 22 -9.31 16.61 7.65
N LEU A 23 -9.97 15.88 6.76
CA LEU A 23 -9.96 16.15 5.32
C LEU A 23 -10.62 17.49 4.94
N THR A 24 -11.42 18.08 5.84
CA THR A 24 -12.11 19.36 5.60
C THR A 24 -11.51 20.52 6.39
N GLN A 25 -10.34 20.34 7.03
CA GLN A 25 -9.64 21.40 7.76
C GLN A 25 -9.19 22.54 6.85
N SER A 26 -8.80 22.24 5.61
CA SER A 26 -8.48 23.25 4.60
C SER A 26 -9.25 23.00 3.30
N LYS A 27 -9.46 24.06 2.51
CA LYS A 27 -10.10 23.96 1.20
C LYS A 27 -9.22 23.13 0.24
N SER A 28 -7.92 23.35 0.24
CA SER A 28 -6.96 22.65 -0.64
C SER A 28 -6.93 21.15 -0.39
N LEU A 29 -6.85 20.71 0.88
CA LEU A 29 -6.88 19.28 1.21
C LEU A 29 -8.20 18.63 0.82
N ALA A 30 -9.32 19.32 1.06
CA ALA A 30 -10.64 18.82 0.67
C ALA A 30 -10.80 18.73 -0.85
N ASP A 31 -10.31 19.72 -1.60
CA ASP A 31 -10.35 19.73 -3.07
C ASP A 31 -9.46 18.63 -3.67
N TYR A 32 -8.26 18.44 -3.10
CA TYR A 32 -7.34 17.37 -3.47
C TYR A 32 -8.01 16.00 -3.26
N PHE A 33 -8.55 15.75 -2.06
CA PHE A 33 -9.27 14.52 -1.74
C PHE A 33 -10.44 14.22 -2.70
N GLU A 34 -11.28 15.23 -2.97
CA GLU A 34 -12.40 15.06 -3.93
C GLU A 34 -11.92 14.81 -5.36
N ALA A 35 -10.79 15.41 -5.77
CA ALA A 35 -10.19 15.15 -7.07
C ALA A 35 -9.71 13.70 -7.18
N CYS A 36 -9.07 13.17 -6.14
CA CYS A 36 -8.66 11.77 -6.09
C CYS A 36 -9.88 10.84 -6.21
N LEU A 37 -10.97 11.15 -5.53
CA LEU A 37 -12.18 10.31 -5.58
C LEU A 37 -12.89 10.29 -6.93
N ARG A 38 -12.77 11.36 -7.72
CA ARG A 38 -13.30 11.37 -9.09
C ARG A 38 -12.57 10.37 -9.99
N LEU A 39 -11.30 10.08 -9.68
CA LEU A 39 -10.46 9.16 -10.46
C LEU A 39 -10.47 7.74 -9.88
N TYR A 40 -10.57 7.62 -8.56
CA TYR A 40 -10.56 6.35 -7.83
C TYR A 40 -11.59 6.37 -6.68
N ASN A 41 -12.76 5.79 -6.90
CA ASN A 41 -13.93 5.93 -6.02
C ASN A 41 -13.93 4.97 -4.82
N HIS A 42 -12.88 5.02 -4.00
CA HIS A 42 -12.77 4.26 -2.75
C HIS A 42 -12.51 5.20 -1.58
N PRO A 43 -13.55 5.88 -1.04
CA PRO A 43 -13.39 6.96 -0.07
C PRO A 43 -12.50 6.65 1.13
N LYS A 44 -12.66 5.48 1.73
CA LYS A 44 -11.89 5.10 2.92
C LYS A 44 -10.42 4.81 2.59
N VAL A 45 -10.14 4.26 1.42
CA VAL A 45 -8.75 4.02 0.98
C VAL A 45 -8.08 5.36 0.72
N VAL A 46 -8.70 6.21 -0.09
CA VAL A 46 -8.17 7.55 -0.39
C VAL A 46 -8.01 8.37 0.88
N SER A 47 -8.96 8.34 1.82
CA SER A 47 -8.86 9.11 3.06
C SER A 47 -7.66 8.69 3.90
N ASN A 48 -7.37 7.39 3.99
CA ASN A 48 -6.24 6.88 4.77
C ASN A 48 -4.91 7.36 4.19
N TRP A 49 -4.74 7.27 2.86
CA TRP A 49 -3.51 7.68 2.19
C TRP A 49 -3.32 9.20 2.15
N VAL A 50 -4.41 9.94 1.96
CA VAL A 50 -4.36 11.41 1.97
C VAL A 50 -4.02 11.92 3.39
N MET A 51 -4.67 11.40 4.43
CA MET A 51 -4.43 11.84 5.81
C MET A 51 -3.14 11.32 6.43
N GLY A 52 -2.59 10.22 5.91
CA GLY A 52 -1.36 9.62 6.38
C GLY A 52 -0.15 10.10 5.58
N GLU A 53 0.18 9.36 4.52
CA GLU A 53 1.41 9.54 3.75
C GLU A 53 1.47 10.89 3.02
N PHE A 54 0.38 11.32 2.40
CA PHE A 54 0.38 12.57 1.60
C PHE A 54 0.55 13.81 2.49
N THR A 55 -0.26 13.97 3.53
CA THR A 55 -0.12 15.09 4.48
C THR A 55 1.23 15.09 5.17
N ALA A 56 1.81 13.93 5.48
CA ALA A 56 3.17 13.86 6.03
C ALA A 56 4.21 14.46 5.06
N LEU A 57 4.14 14.13 3.76
CA LEU A 57 5.02 14.68 2.74
C LEU A 57 4.80 16.18 2.51
N ILE A 58 3.54 16.59 2.40
CA ILE A 58 3.16 17.99 2.23
C ILE A 58 3.65 18.86 3.39
N ASN A 59 3.43 18.41 4.63
CA ASN A 59 3.86 19.13 5.83
C ASN A 59 5.39 19.20 5.93
N ALA A 60 6.10 18.12 5.59
CA ALA A 60 7.56 18.10 5.58
C ALA A 60 8.15 19.03 4.51
N ALA A 61 7.48 19.18 3.37
CA ALA A 61 7.87 20.10 2.31
C ALA A 61 7.40 21.55 2.53
N GLY A 62 6.46 21.78 3.46
CA GLY A 62 5.88 23.10 3.70
C GLY A 62 5.05 23.63 2.54
N LEU A 63 4.43 22.75 1.74
CA LEU A 63 3.67 23.09 0.54
C LEU A 63 2.16 23.14 0.81
N ASP A 64 1.39 23.81 -0.04
CA ASP A 64 -0.05 23.55 -0.12
C ASP A 64 -0.31 22.24 -0.90
N PRO A 65 -1.33 21.43 -0.53
CA PRO A 65 -1.72 20.23 -1.27
C PRO A 65 -1.87 20.40 -2.79
N LEU A 66 -2.29 21.57 -3.27
CA LEU A 66 -2.49 21.83 -4.69
C LEU A 66 -1.23 22.36 -5.40
N GLU A 67 -0.16 22.64 -4.67
CA GLU A 67 1.13 23.10 -5.22
C GLU A 67 2.13 21.95 -5.41
N ALA A 68 1.83 20.77 -4.85
CA ALA A 68 2.71 19.61 -4.96
C ALA A 68 2.72 19.03 -6.38
N SER A 69 3.90 18.61 -6.84
CA SER A 69 4.06 17.84 -8.09
C SER A 69 3.41 16.45 -8.02
N PHE A 70 3.04 15.99 -6.81
CA PHE A 70 2.26 14.77 -6.62
C PHE A 70 0.77 15.09 -6.74
N THR A 71 0.19 14.84 -7.91
CA THR A 71 -1.18 15.23 -8.22
C THR A 71 -2.21 14.19 -7.77
N PRO A 72 -3.51 14.55 -7.76
CA PRO A 72 -4.60 13.59 -7.54
C PRO A 72 -4.57 12.37 -8.49
N GLU A 73 -4.10 12.56 -9.73
CA GLU A 73 -3.91 11.47 -10.70
C GLU A 73 -2.85 10.48 -10.22
N HIS A 74 -1.74 10.96 -9.65
CA HIS A 74 -0.69 10.10 -9.12
C HIS A 74 -1.19 9.25 -7.96
N ILE A 75 -1.93 9.83 -7.00
CA ILE A 75 -2.44 9.00 -5.90
C ILE A 75 -3.47 7.98 -6.40
N ALA A 76 -4.33 8.34 -7.35
CA ALA A 76 -5.30 7.42 -7.94
C ALA A 76 -4.60 6.27 -8.67
N GLU A 77 -3.61 6.57 -9.52
CA GLU A 77 -2.82 5.54 -10.23
C GLU A 77 -2.10 4.61 -9.25
N LEU A 78 -1.52 5.16 -8.18
CA LEU A 78 -0.86 4.38 -7.15
C LEU A 78 -1.85 3.44 -6.44
N MET A 79 -3.06 3.90 -6.13
CA MET A 79 -4.06 3.08 -5.46
C MET A 79 -4.60 1.98 -6.37
N MET A 80 -4.82 2.27 -7.64
CA MET A 80 -5.20 1.26 -8.65
C MET A 80 -4.13 0.17 -8.74
N MET A 81 -2.84 0.53 -8.79
CA MET A 81 -1.77 -0.48 -8.83
C MET A 81 -1.71 -1.36 -7.58
N VAL A 82 -2.12 -0.85 -6.41
CA VAL A 82 -2.21 -1.66 -5.19
C VAL A 82 -3.44 -2.57 -5.23
N GLU A 83 -4.58 -2.08 -5.71
CA GLU A 83 -5.81 -2.85 -5.86
C GLU A 83 -5.66 -3.97 -6.91
N GLU A 84 -5.00 -3.68 -8.02
CA GLU A 84 -4.66 -4.62 -9.09
C GLU A 84 -3.52 -5.60 -8.70
N GLU A 85 -3.02 -5.52 -7.46
CA GLU A 85 -1.89 -6.30 -6.95
C GLU A 85 -0.59 -6.18 -7.77
N VAL A 86 -0.45 -5.12 -8.59
CA VAL A 86 0.75 -4.84 -9.39
C VAL A 86 1.96 -4.54 -8.48
N ILE A 87 1.71 -3.86 -7.35
CA ILE A 87 2.70 -3.57 -6.31
C ILE A 87 2.10 -3.79 -4.92
N SER A 88 2.95 -4.08 -3.93
CA SER A 88 2.48 -4.16 -2.53
C SER A 88 2.21 -2.77 -1.94
N GLY A 89 1.37 -2.69 -0.91
CA GLY A 89 1.14 -1.42 -0.19
C GLY A 89 2.42 -0.81 0.39
N LYS A 90 3.41 -1.63 0.76
CA LYS A 90 4.74 -1.14 1.20
C LYS A 90 5.48 -0.45 0.04
N MET A 91 5.54 -1.10 -1.12
CA MET A 91 6.16 -0.53 -2.32
C MET A 91 5.46 0.75 -2.76
N ALA A 92 4.13 0.79 -2.65
CA ALA A 92 3.38 1.99 -2.98
C ALA A 92 3.81 3.20 -2.15
N LYS A 93 4.13 3.03 -0.86
CA LYS A 93 4.69 4.11 -0.02
C LYS A 93 6.05 4.58 -0.53
N GLU A 94 6.93 3.64 -0.91
CA GLU A 94 8.25 3.96 -1.46
C GLU A 94 8.13 4.71 -2.80
N VAL A 95 7.24 4.26 -3.68
CA VAL A 95 6.94 4.91 -4.97
C VAL A 95 6.33 6.29 -4.76
N MET A 96 5.43 6.46 -3.79
CA MET A 96 4.82 7.76 -3.47
C MET A 96 5.86 8.80 -3.08
N VAL A 97 6.82 8.46 -2.22
CA VAL A 97 7.90 9.37 -1.81
C VAL A 97 8.71 9.83 -3.03
N LYS A 98 9.04 8.89 -3.94
CA LYS A 98 9.82 9.19 -5.15
C LYS A 98 9.02 10.01 -6.16
N SER A 99 7.76 9.65 -6.37
CA SER A 99 6.85 10.38 -7.25
C SER A 99 6.63 11.80 -6.74
N PHE A 100 6.50 11.99 -5.42
CA PHE A 100 6.42 13.31 -4.81
C PHE A 100 7.68 14.14 -5.03
N ALA A 101 8.87 13.55 -4.83
CA ALA A 101 10.13 14.25 -5.00
C ALA A 101 10.45 14.61 -6.47
N THR A 102 10.02 13.78 -7.43
CA THR A 102 10.40 13.91 -8.84
C THR A 102 9.29 14.45 -9.74
N GLY A 103 8.03 14.40 -9.29
CA GLY A 103 6.85 14.66 -10.12
C GLY A 103 6.57 13.57 -11.18
N LYS A 104 7.34 12.47 -11.22
CA LYS A 104 7.11 11.37 -12.16
C LYS A 104 5.84 10.59 -11.79
N ALA A 105 5.15 10.10 -12.81
CA ALA A 105 4.00 9.21 -12.63
C ALA A 105 4.42 7.92 -11.87
N PRO A 106 3.64 7.49 -10.85
CA PRO A 106 3.90 6.26 -10.10
C PRO A 106 4.16 5.02 -10.96
N ARG A 107 3.37 4.79 -12.01
CA ARG A 107 3.54 3.60 -12.86
C ARG A 107 4.87 3.61 -13.62
N ALA A 108 5.35 4.79 -14.03
CA ALA A 108 6.66 4.91 -14.65
C ALA A 108 7.78 4.52 -13.67
N LEU A 109 7.70 4.97 -12.41
CA LEU A 109 8.67 4.61 -11.38
C LEU A 109 8.65 3.11 -11.05
N VAL A 110 7.48 2.49 -11.00
CA VAL A 110 7.34 1.04 -10.79
C VAL A 110 8.06 0.24 -11.87
N VAL A 111 7.92 0.64 -13.13
CA VAL A 111 8.59 -0.01 -14.27
C VAL A 111 10.10 0.25 -14.25
N GLU A 112 10.51 1.51 -14.10
CA GLU A 112 11.93 1.91 -14.06
C GLU A 112 12.72 1.17 -12.96
N GLU A 113 12.08 0.91 -11.82
CA GLU A 113 12.72 0.26 -10.67
C GLU A 113 12.45 -1.25 -10.58
N GLY A 114 11.70 -1.81 -11.54
CA GLY A 114 11.36 -3.22 -11.59
C GLY A 114 10.60 -3.70 -10.34
N LEU A 115 9.69 -2.88 -9.81
CA LEU A 115 8.95 -3.15 -8.56
C LEU A 115 7.71 -4.01 -8.73
N LEU A 116 7.43 -4.50 -9.93
CA LEU A 116 6.31 -5.39 -10.20
C LEU A 116 6.34 -6.61 -9.27
N GLN A 117 5.17 -6.99 -8.76
CA GLN A 117 5.04 -8.21 -7.99
C GLN A 117 5.41 -9.44 -8.82
N ILE A 118 6.00 -10.43 -8.16
CA ILE A 118 6.32 -11.73 -8.75
C ILE A 118 5.02 -12.52 -8.83
N SER A 119 4.58 -12.81 -10.05
CA SER A 119 3.42 -13.66 -10.34
C SER A 119 3.81 -15.06 -10.86
N ASP A 120 5.10 -15.31 -11.14
CA ASP A 120 5.58 -16.62 -11.58
C ASP A 120 5.60 -17.61 -10.42
N GLN A 121 4.76 -18.64 -10.51
CA GLN A 121 4.63 -19.65 -9.46
C GLN A 121 5.95 -20.38 -9.19
N SER A 122 6.75 -20.66 -10.23
CA SER A 122 8.02 -21.39 -10.07
C SER A 122 9.06 -20.59 -9.29
N GLU A 123 9.03 -19.26 -9.41
CA GLU A 123 9.88 -18.35 -8.64
C GLU A 123 9.41 -18.27 -7.18
N LEU A 124 8.10 -18.18 -6.94
CA LEU A 124 7.53 -18.20 -5.59
C LEU A 124 7.82 -19.52 -4.86
N ASP A 125 7.70 -20.65 -5.55
CA ASP A 125 8.04 -21.98 -5.02
C ASP A 125 9.50 -22.05 -4.59
N ARG A 126 10.42 -21.61 -5.46
CA ARG A 126 11.85 -21.59 -5.16
C ARG A 126 12.19 -20.69 -3.98
N LEU A 127 11.52 -19.55 -3.84
CA LEU A 127 11.69 -18.66 -2.70
C LEU A 127 11.17 -19.30 -1.40
N ALA A 128 10.01 -19.94 -1.46
CA ALA A 128 9.42 -20.63 -0.32
C ALA A 128 10.30 -21.81 0.14
N ASP A 129 10.76 -22.65 -0.79
CA ASP A 129 11.62 -23.79 -0.49
C ASP A 129 12.93 -23.36 0.17
N ARG A 130 13.60 -22.34 -0.39
CA ARG A 130 14.81 -21.78 0.22
C ARG A 130 14.55 -21.26 1.63
N VAL A 131 13.45 -20.55 1.86
CA VAL A 131 13.12 -20.04 3.20
C VAL A 131 12.83 -21.16 4.19
N ILE A 132 12.17 -22.24 3.75
CA ILE A 132 11.93 -23.42 4.59
C ILE A 132 13.27 -24.09 4.97
N GLU A 133 14.15 -24.30 3.99
CA GLU A 133 15.49 -24.88 4.19
C GLU A 133 16.36 -24.04 5.15
N ASP A 134 16.35 -22.71 4.98
CA ASP A 134 17.16 -21.79 5.77
C ASP A 134 16.63 -21.59 7.21
N ASN A 135 15.41 -22.02 7.52
CA ASN A 135 14.74 -21.72 8.80
C ASN A 135 14.15 -22.98 9.50
N PRO A 136 14.95 -24.04 9.75
CA PRO A 136 14.45 -25.32 10.27
C PRO A 136 13.76 -25.21 11.64
N ASP A 137 14.23 -24.31 12.52
CA ASP A 137 13.62 -24.08 13.83
C ASP A 137 12.20 -23.51 13.73
N SER A 138 11.96 -22.64 12.75
CA SER A 138 10.64 -22.07 12.50
C SER A 138 9.68 -23.11 11.94
N VAL A 139 10.16 -23.96 11.04
CA VAL A 139 9.42 -25.12 10.51
C VAL A 139 9.01 -26.06 11.66
N ALA A 140 9.96 -26.42 12.53
CA ALA A 140 9.68 -27.29 13.68
C ALA A 140 8.68 -26.66 14.66
N ASN A 141 8.78 -25.35 14.90
CA ASN A 141 7.83 -24.62 15.75
C ASN A 141 6.42 -24.58 15.15
N TYR A 142 6.30 -24.36 13.83
CA TYR A 142 5.01 -24.37 13.13
C TYR A 142 4.33 -25.75 13.24
N ARG A 143 5.07 -26.83 12.98
CA ARG A 143 4.56 -28.22 13.10
C ARG A 143 4.13 -28.59 14.52
N LYS A 144 4.62 -27.88 15.55
CA LYS A 144 4.16 -27.98 16.95
C LYS A 144 2.92 -27.14 17.26
N GLY A 145 2.31 -26.50 16.26
CA GLY A 145 1.11 -25.68 16.39
C GLY A 145 1.37 -24.20 16.69
N LYS A 146 2.62 -23.72 16.65
CA LYS A 146 2.93 -22.29 16.86
C LYS A 146 2.69 -21.51 15.56
N THR A 147 1.48 -20.98 15.40
CA THR A 147 1.06 -20.22 14.21
C THR A 147 1.93 -19.00 13.91
N ASN A 148 2.52 -18.34 14.93
CA ASN A 148 3.44 -17.22 14.75
C ASN A 148 4.68 -17.56 13.89
N ALA A 149 5.08 -18.84 13.83
CA ALA A 149 6.19 -19.27 13.01
C ALA A 149 5.89 -19.12 11.50
N LEU A 150 4.64 -19.28 11.08
CA LEU A 150 4.24 -19.03 9.69
C LEU A 150 4.41 -17.55 9.32
N SER A 151 3.96 -16.64 10.19
CA SER A 151 4.13 -15.19 9.99
C SER A 151 5.60 -14.79 9.86
N PHE A 152 6.49 -15.44 10.61
CA PHE A 152 7.94 -15.23 10.48
C PHE A 152 8.46 -15.70 9.12
N LEU A 153 8.09 -16.91 8.67
CA LEU A 153 8.51 -17.45 7.37
C LEU A 153 7.98 -16.60 6.21
N ILE A 154 6.73 -16.13 6.28
CA ILE A 154 6.19 -15.15 5.33
C ILE A 154 7.09 -13.90 5.30
N GLY A 155 7.46 -13.37 6.47
CA GLY A 155 8.38 -12.24 6.58
C GLY A 155 9.74 -12.48 5.92
N GLN A 156 10.29 -13.70 6.04
CA GLN A 156 11.55 -14.06 5.37
C GLN A 156 11.41 -14.10 3.84
N VAL A 157 10.31 -14.67 3.31
CA VAL A 157 10.05 -14.65 1.86
C VAL A 157 9.85 -13.22 1.36
N MET A 158 9.12 -12.39 2.10
CA MET A 158 8.95 -10.97 1.77
C MET A 158 10.29 -10.23 1.75
N ARG A 159 11.21 -10.56 2.66
CA ARG A 159 12.56 -9.99 2.66
C ARG A 159 13.38 -10.46 1.46
N ALA A 160 13.38 -11.77 1.18
CA ALA A 160 14.13 -12.38 0.07
C ALA A 160 13.66 -11.85 -1.29
N SER A 161 12.35 -11.68 -1.48
CA SER A 161 11.74 -11.10 -2.69
C SER A 161 11.80 -9.57 -2.75
N LYS A 162 12.40 -8.90 -1.74
CA LYS A 162 12.39 -7.44 -1.59
C LYS A 162 10.97 -6.85 -1.62
N GLY A 163 9.99 -7.59 -1.10
CA GLY A 163 8.58 -7.22 -1.02
C GLY A 163 7.79 -7.45 -2.31
N LYS A 164 8.39 -8.09 -3.33
CA LYS A 164 7.73 -8.36 -4.61
C LYS A 164 6.83 -9.59 -4.58
N ALA A 165 7.04 -10.52 -3.64
CA ALA A 165 6.11 -11.62 -3.49
C ALA A 165 4.78 -11.12 -2.92
N ASN A 166 3.67 -11.72 -3.36
CA ASN A 166 2.35 -11.47 -2.78
C ASN A 166 2.22 -12.21 -1.43
N PRO A 167 1.97 -11.52 -0.31
CA PRO A 167 1.97 -12.15 1.02
C PRO A 167 0.82 -13.14 1.21
N GLN A 168 -0.33 -12.96 0.54
CA GLN A 168 -1.45 -13.90 0.59
C GLN A 168 -1.08 -15.21 -0.12
N ILE A 169 -0.49 -15.12 -1.32
CA ILE A 169 -0.04 -16.29 -2.09
C ILE A 169 1.05 -17.05 -1.31
N ILE A 170 2.04 -16.33 -0.79
CA ILE A 170 3.12 -16.94 0.00
C ILE A 170 2.60 -17.59 1.29
N SER A 171 1.63 -16.97 1.96
CA SER A 171 1.02 -17.55 3.16
C SER A 171 0.36 -18.90 2.85
N GLN A 172 -0.39 -18.99 1.76
CA GLN A 172 -1.02 -20.23 1.30
C GLN A 172 0.05 -21.27 0.93
N LEU A 173 1.02 -20.88 0.10
CA LEU A 173 2.09 -21.76 -0.37
C LEU A 173 2.92 -22.36 0.77
N LEU A 174 3.36 -21.54 1.73
CA LEU A 174 4.10 -22.01 2.90
C LEU A 174 3.23 -22.94 3.77
N ALA A 175 1.95 -22.59 3.98
CA ALA A 175 1.05 -23.43 4.76
C ALA A 175 0.79 -24.80 4.11
N GLU A 176 0.82 -24.89 2.79
CA GLU A 176 0.74 -26.15 2.05
C GLU A 176 2.03 -26.96 2.18
N LYS A 177 3.19 -26.37 1.84
CA LYS A 177 4.50 -27.03 1.93
C LYS A 177 4.87 -27.52 3.33
N LEU A 178 4.37 -26.88 4.38
CA LEU A 178 4.66 -27.26 5.77
C LEU A 178 3.75 -28.36 6.33
N LYS A 179 2.65 -28.70 5.63
CA LYS A 179 1.75 -29.83 5.97
C LYS A 179 2.26 -31.16 5.42
N GLU A 180 3.07 -31.12 4.37
CA GLU A 180 3.85 -32.27 3.88
C GLU A 180 4.93 -32.67 4.89
#